data_AF-A0A1Y5GVV2-F1
#
_entry.id   AF-A0A1Y5GVV2-F1
#
_cell.length_a   1.000
_cell.length_b   1.000
_cell.length_c   1.000
_cell.angle_alpha   90.00
_cell.angle_beta   90.00
_cell.angle_gamma   90.00
#
_symmetry.space_group_name_H-M   'P 1'
#
loop_
_entity.id
_entity.type
_entity.pdbx_description
1 polymer ?
#
loop_
_entity_poly.entity_id
_entity_poly.type
_entity_poly.pdbx_seq_one_letter_code
_entity_poly.pdbx_strand_id
1 'polypeptide(L)' 'MASKDFILQRIHIYAGKEIDPNVDDQVVAMLKERFEISLPQRRSMAESLEDAISDHEIVNLIAQYRSMK' A
#
# COMPACT_ATOMS: atom_id res chain seq x y z
N MET A 1 3.66 0.11 19.40
CA MET A 1 3.43 -1.03 18.51
C MET A 1 2.18 -0.72 17.72
N ALA A 2 2.31 -0.37 16.44
CA ALA A 2 1.14 -0.29 15.57
C ALA A 2 0.68 -1.73 15.34
N SER A 3 -0.51 -2.09 15.81
CA SER A 3 -1.09 -3.40 15.54
C SER A 3 -1.38 -3.52 14.04
N LYS A 4 -1.29 -4.73 13.50
CA LYS A 4 -1.59 -5.01 12.08
C LYS A 4 -2.97 -4.48 11.68
N ASP A 5 -3.96 -4.61 12.57
CA ASP A 5 -5.30 -4.05 12.43
C ASP A 5 -5.33 -2.51 12.34
N PHE A 6 -4.47 -1.81 13.08
CA PHE A 6 -4.41 -0.35 13.05
C PHE A 6 -3.90 0.15 11.69
N ILE A 7 -2.88 -0.52 11.14
CA ILE A 7 -2.36 -0.19 9.82
C ILE A 7 -3.42 -0.51 8.76
N LEU A 8 -4.10 -1.65 8.87
CA LEU A 8 -5.17 -2.03 7.95
C LEU A 8 -6.31 -1.01 7.94
N GLN A 9 -6.79 -0.62 9.12
CA GLN A 9 -7.83 0.42 9.24
C GLN A 9 -7.38 1.73 8.58
N ARG A 10 -6.13 2.14 8.79
CA ARG A 10 -5.60 3.36 8.19
C ARG A 10 -5.52 3.25 6.66
N ILE A 11 -5.10 2.09 6.14
CA ILE A 11 -5.11 1.81 4.69
C ILE A 11 -6.53 1.87 4.15
N HIS A 12 -7.53 1.30 4.84
CA HIS A 12 -8.93 1.37 4.44
C HIS A 12 -9.49 2.80 4.47
N ILE A 13 -9.11 3.60 5.46
CA ILE A 13 -9.48 5.02 5.54
C ILE A 13 -8.89 5.79 4.35
N TYR A 14 -7.62 5.57 4.03
CA TYR A 14 -6.97 6.19 2.87
C TYR A 14 -7.57 5.73 1.54
N ALA A 15 -7.81 4.43 1.40
CA ALA A 15 -8.47 3.86 0.23
C ALA A 15 -9.94 4.30 0.13
N GLY A 16 -10.58 4.62 1.25
CA GLY A 16 -12.03 4.79 1.43
C GLY A 16 -12.87 3.62 0.90
N LYS A 17 -12.26 2.43 0.82
CA LYS A 17 -12.90 1.15 0.52
C LYS A 17 -12.10 0.06 1.24
N GLU A 18 -12.75 -1.06 1.50
CA GLU A 18 -12.08 -2.24 2.03
C GLU A 18 -11.21 -2.84 0.93
N ILE A 19 -9.89 -2.83 1.14
CA ILE A 19 -8.91 -3.47 0.26
C ILE A 19 -8.08 -4.46 1.04
N ASP A 20 -7.57 -5.48 0.36
CA ASP A 20 -6.54 -6.35 0.91
C ASP A 20 -5.15 -5.81 0.53
N PRO A 21 -4.34 -5.32 1.49
CA PRO A 21 -3.01 -4.82 1.19
C PRO A 21 -2.05 -5.92 0.74
N ASN A 22 -2.36 -7.21 0.95
CA ASN A 22 -1.54 -8.33 0.47
C ASN A 22 -1.80 -8.66 -1.00
N VAL A 23 -2.91 -8.19 -1.58
CA VAL A 23 -3.24 -8.44 -2.98
C VAL A 23 -2.69 -7.31 -3.84
N ASP A 24 -1.71 -7.64 -4.66
CA ASP A 24 -1.00 -6.69 -5.52
C ASP A 24 -1.94 -5.91 -6.44
N ASP A 25 -2.86 -6.60 -7.12
CA ASP A 25 -3.81 -5.97 -8.04
C ASP A 25 -4.73 -4.96 -7.33
N GLN A 26 -5.19 -5.27 -6.11
CA GLN A 26 -6.03 -4.36 -5.33
C GLN A 26 -5.25 -3.12 -4.89
N VAL A 27 -3.99 -3.31 -4.47
CA VAL A 27 -3.10 -2.20 -4.10
C VAL A 27 -2.84 -1.29 -5.30
N VAL A 28 -2.49 -1.84 -6.46
CA VAL A 28 -2.22 -1.05 -7.68
C VAL A 28 -3.47 -0.31 -8.13
N ALA A 29 -4.62 -1.01 -8.19
CA ALA A 29 -5.88 -0.40 -8.58
C ALA A 29 -6.24 0.75 -7.62
N MET A 30 -6.14 0.53 -6.31
CA MET A 30 -6.43 1.57 -5.32
C MET A 30 -5.49 2.78 -5.45
N LEU A 31 -4.17 2.55 -5.56
CA LEU A 31 -3.18 3.61 -5.70
C LEU A 31 -3.45 4.45 -6.97
N LYS A 32 -3.78 3.78 -8.08
CA LYS A 32 -4.09 4.44 -9.35
C LYS A 32 -5.43 5.19 -9.33
N GLU A 33 -6.49 4.57 -8.80
CA GLU A 33 -7.84 5.14 -8.79
C GLU A 33 -7.98 6.31 -7.82
N ARG A 34 -7.30 6.26 -6.66
CA ARG A 34 -7.53 7.23 -5.56
C ARG A 34 -6.45 8.29 -5.46
N PHE A 35 -5.22 7.94 -5.78
CA PHE A 35 -4.07 8.82 -5.63
C PHE A 35 -3.43 9.18 -6.97
N GLU A 36 -3.92 8.62 -8.08
CA GLU A 36 -3.32 8.75 -9.41
C GLU A 36 -1.83 8.31 -9.43
N ILE A 37 -1.44 7.47 -8.46
CA ILE A 37 -0.08 6.97 -8.32
C ILE A 37 0.09 5.80 -9.27
N SER A 38 1.07 5.93 -10.17
CA SER A 38 1.54 4.83 -11.00
C SER A 38 2.83 4.31 -10.41
N LEU A 39 2.80 3.08 -9.88
CA LEU A 39 4.00 2.44 -9.38
C LEU A 39 4.99 2.19 -10.53
N PRO A 40 6.31 2.38 -10.30
CA PRO A 40 7.32 2.04 -11.30
C PRO A 40 7.29 0.53 -11.54
N GLN A 41 7.37 0.09 -12.81
CA GLN A 41 7.52 -1.33 -13.11
C GLN A 41 8.90 -1.81 -12.66
N ARG A 42 8.93 -2.59 -11.58
CA ARG A 42 10.14 -3.26 -11.06
C ARG A 42 9.98 -4.78 -11.15
N ARG A 43 11.01 -5.51 -10.72
CA ARG A 43 11.02 -6.98 -10.76
C ARG A 43 10.05 -7.60 -9.76
N SER A 44 9.72 -6.88 -8.69
CA SER A 44 8.78 -7.31 -7.65
C SER A 44 7.97 -6.12 -7.10
N MET A 45 6.74 -6.37 -6.63
CA MET A 45 5.90 -5.33 -6.00
C MET A 45 6.59 -4.70 -4.80
N ALA A 46 7.32 -5.47 -4.00
CA ALA A 46 8.06 -4.95 -2.85
C ALA A 46 9.05 -3.84 -3.27
N GLU A 47 9.85 -4.07 -4.33
CA GLU A 47 10.77 -3.06 -4.85
C GLU A 47 10.04 -1.84 -5.43
N SER A 48 8.90 -2.05 -6.12
CA SER A 48 8.07 -0.96 -6.63
C SER A 48 7.50 -0.10 -5.49
N LEU A 49 7.09 -0.73 -4.40
CA LEU A 49 6.59 -0.03 -3.21
C LEU A 49 7.74 0.71 -2.52
N GLU A 50 8.89 0.07 -2.29
CA GLU A 50 10.06 0.71 -1.64
C GLU A 50 10.54 1.97 -2.36
N ASP A 51 10.56 1.96 -3.70
CA ASP A 51 10.93 3.12 -4.51
C ASP A 51 9.91 4.28 -4.33
N ALA A 52 8.63 3.95 -4.15
CA ALA A 52 7.52 4.90 -3.97
C ALA A 52 7.19 5.22 -2.49
N ILE A 53 7.90 4.62 -1.51
CA ILE A 53 7.67 4.84 -0.07
C ILE A 53 7.92 6.29 0.32
N SER A 54 8.87 6.96 -0.34
CA SER A 54 9.28 8.32 0.00
C SER A 54 8.25 9.36 -0.44
N ASP A 55 7.47 9.06 -1.48
CA ASP A 55 6.51 10.00 -2.06
C ASP A 55 5.14 9.94 -1.37
N HIS A 56 4.76 8.79 -0.80
CA HIS A 56 3.41 8.55 -0.32
C HIS A 56 3.32 7.74 0.98
N GLU A 57 2.70 8.34 2.02
CA GLU A 57 2.46 7.67 3.32
C GLU A 57 1.69 6.36 3.15
N ILE A 58 0.73 6.29 2.23
CA ILE A 58 -0.08 5.08 1.96
C ILE A 58 0.80 3.91 1.47
N VAL A 59 1.82 4.17 0.65
CA VAL A 59 2.74 3.15 0.15
C VAL A 59 3.58 2.59 1.31
N ASN A 60 4.06 3.47 2.19
CA ASN A 60 4.77 3.08 3.40
C ASN A 60 3.89 2.22 4.35
N LEU A 61 2.62 2.59 4.53
CA LEU A 61 1.69 1.81 5.34
C LEU A 61 1.45 0.41 4.77
N ILE A 62 1.30 0.28 3.45
CA ILE A 62 1.11 -1.02 2.78
C ILE A 62 2.38 -1.87 2.91
N ALA A 63 3.56 -1.29 2.71
CA ALA A 63 4.83 -1.99 2.88
C ALA A 63 5.02 -2.47 4.34
N GLN A 64 4.71 -1.62 5.32
CA GLN A 64 4.73 -1.99 6.74
C GLN A 64 3.75 -3.12 7.06
N TYR A 65 2.52 -3.05 6.53
CA TYR A 65 1.52 -4.10 6.72
C TYR A 65 1.99 -5.46 6.20
N ARG A 66 2.60 -5.49 5.01
CA ARG A 66 3.14 -6.69 4.38
C ARG A 66 4.37 -7.25 5.11
N SER A 67 5.18 -6.37 5.69
CA SER A 67 6.37 -6.74 6.46
C SER A 67 6.02 -7.31 7.85
N MET A 68 4.90 -6.88 8.42
CA MET A 68 4.38 -7.40 9.68
C MET A 68 3.70 -8.77 9.47
N LYS A 69 4.40 -9.86 9.84
CA LYS A 69 3.84 -11.22 9.87
C LYS A 69 2.64 -11.30 10.82
#